data_AF-A0A1W9V0W2-F1
#
_entry.id   AF-A0A1W9V0W2-F1
#
_cell.length_a   1.000
_cell.length_b   1.000
_cell.length_c   1.000
_cell.angle_alpha   90.00
_cell.angle_beta   90.00
_cell.angle_gamma   90.00
#
_symmetry.space_group_name_H-M   'P 1'
#
loop_
_entity.id
_entity.type
_entity.pdbx_description
1 polymer ?
#
loop_
_entity_poly.entity_id
_entity_poly.type
_entity_poly.pdbx_seq_one_letter_code
_entity_poly.pdbx_strand_id
1 'polypeptide(L)'
;MPTTLKSLPSYISLNEAGKRLGLNSVRLQDLIRTGTLNAARIKGETVVDEEKVNEIVSKPKKEDLEEYKQFAHLAGEKIWTSEAARKYDIHQQTLSRWVQAGYIQKIDSDGYKNYLNEQDVAYCVAVYEKRKGVGKRAFNKDGTPYKTKAELKAEEKEKED
;
A
#
# COMPACT_ATOMS: atom_id res chain seq x y z
N MET A 1 15.59 19.93 -34.26
CA MET A 1 15.42 19.97 -32.80
C MET A 1 15.02 18.58 -32.33
N PRO A 2 15.57 18.12 -31.20
CA PRO A 2 16.16 16.79 -31.04
C PRO A 2 15.13 15.67 -31.09
N THR A 3 15.42 14.64 -31.89
CA THR A 3 14.78 13.34 -31.85
C THR A 3 15.04 12.76 -30.46
N THR A 4 14.01 12.72 -29.61
CA THR A 4 14.05 11.97 -28.37
C THR A 4 14.35 10.51 -28.74
N LEU A 5 15.55 10.04 -28.42
CA LEU A 5 15.87 8.62 -28.44
C LEU A 5 14.88 7.96 -27.48
N LYS A 6 13.80 7.42 -28.04
CA LYS A 6 12.81 6.64 -27.31
C LYS A 6 13.57 5.42 -26.79
N SER A 7 14.00 5.51 -25.54
CA SER A 7 14.61 4.44 -24.75
C SER A 7 13.89 3.14 -25.07
N LEU A 8 14.65 2.09 -25.40
CA LEU A 8 14.07 0.76 -25.61
C LEU A 8 13.36 0.38 -24.30
N PRO A 9 12.06 0.00 -24.34
CA PRO A 9 11.40 -0.51 -23.16
C PRO A 9 12.23 -1.70 -22.67
N SER A 10 12.84 -1.53 -21.50
CA SER A 10 13.68 -2.56 -20.90
C SER A 10 12.75 -3.57 -20.25
N TYR A 11 12.90 -4.84 -20.63
CA TYR A 11 12.08 -5.92 -20.12
C TYR A 11 12.95 -6.83 -19.26
N ILE A 12 12.50 -7.09 -18.04
CA ILE A 12 13.14 -8.02 -17.11
C ILE A 12 12.32 -9.31 -17.01
N SER A 13 12.98 -10.42 -16.70
CA SER A 13 12.27 -11.70 -16.49
C SER A 13 11.36 -11.62 -15.27
N LEU A 14 10.30 -12.44 -15.23
CA LEU A 14 9.39 -12.51 -14.08
C LEU A 14 10.13 -12.88 -12.78
N ASN A 15 11.18 -13.71 -12.87
CA ASN A 15 12.01 -14.09 -11.73
C ASN A 15 12.84 -12.90 -11.21
N GLU A 16 13.42 -12.13 -12.11
CA GLU A 16 14.18 -10.93 -11.74
C GLU A 16 13.27 -9.83 -11.18
N ALA A 17 12.09 -9.62 -11.79
CA ALA A 17 11.05 -8.73 -11.26
C ALA A 17 10.63 -9.15 -9.85
N GLY A 18 10.45 -10.45 -9.60
CA GLY A 18 10.11 -10.96 -8.28
C GLY A 18 11.19 -10.73 -7.23
N LYS A 19 12.47 -10.89 -7.59
CA LYS A 19 13.60 -10.57 -6.71
C LYS A 19 13.66 -9.08 -6.38
N ARG A 20 13.47 -8.19 -7.36
CA ARG A 20 13.50 -6.74 -7.14
C ARG A 20 12.30 -6.24 -6.34
N LEU A 21 11.13 -6.81 -6.56
CA LEU A 21 9.90 -6.44 -5.84
C LEU A 21 9.77 -7.13 -4.47
N GLY A 22 10.55 -8.19 -4.21
CA GLY A 22 10.36 -9.07 -3.07
C GLY A 22 9.00 -9.80 -3.11
N LEU A 23 8.44 -10.01 -4.30
CA LEU A 23 7.10 -10.59 -4.50
C LEU A 23 7.20 -12.02 -5.04
N ASN A 24 6.31 -12.89 -4.54
CA ASN A 24 6.17 -14.26 -5.03
C ASN A 24 5.54 -14.28 -6.44
N SER A 25 5.84 -15.31 -7.22
CA SER A 25 5.37 -15.52 -8.61
C SER A 25 3.85 -15.40 -8.76
N VAL A 26 3.09 -15.88 -7.76
CA VAL A 26 1.63 -15.78 -7.72
C VAL A 26 1.16 -14.32 -7.66
N ARG A 27 1.78 -13.49 -6.81
CA ARG A 27 1.41 -12.07 -6.70
C ARG A 27 1.82 -11.27 -7.93
N LEU A 28 2.93 -11.63 -8.58
CA LEU A 28 3.32 -11.02 -9.86
C LEU A 28 2.32 -11.35 -10.96
N GLN A 29 1.84 -12.59 -11.01
CA GLN A 29 0.79 -12.98 -11.97
C GLN A 29 -0.51 -12.23 -11.72
N ASP A 30 -0.91 -12.02 -10.46
CA ASP A 30 -2.07 -11.20 -10.13
C ASP A 30 -1.88 -9.75 -10.61
N LEU A 31 -0.71 -9.15 -10.40
CA LEU A 31 -0.39 -7.79 -10.87
C LEU A 31 -0.39 -7.66 -12.39
N ILE A 32 -0.01 -8.71 -13.10
CA ILE A 32 -0.12 -8.80 -14.56
C ILE A 32 -1.59 -8.91 -14.96
N ARG A 33 -2.36 -9.77 -14.27
CA ARG A 33 -3.79 -9.99 -14.54
C ARG A 33 -4.63 -8.74 -14.28
N THR A 34 -4.28 -7.95 -13.26
CA THR A 34 -4.93 -6.66 -12.96
C THR A 34 -4.51 -5.55 -13.92
N GLY A 35 -3.57 -5.79 -14.84
CA GLY A 35 -3.04 -4.80 -15.78
C GLY A 35 -2.16 -3.75 -15.12
N THR A 36 -1.75 -3.98 -13.88
CA THR A 36 -0.85 -3.07 -13.15
C THR A 36 0.56 -3.17 -13.70
N LEU A 37 1.01 -4.39 -13.99
CA LEU A 37 2.24 -4.69 -14.70
C LEU A 37 1.96 -5.02 -16.16
N ASN A 38 2.69 -4.38 -17.08
CA ASN A 38 2.68 -4.79 -18.47
C ASN A 38 3.64 -5.96 -18.60
N ALA A 39 3.10 -7.13 -18.98
CA ALA A 39 3.91 -8.28 -19.31
C ALA A 39 3.77 -8.60 -20.80
N ALA A 40 4.90 -8.91 -21.43
CA ALA A 40 4.96 -9.44 -22.78
C ALA A 40 5.47 -10.89 -22.71
N ARG A 41 5.04 -11.71 -23.66
CA ARG A 41 5.58 -13.07 -23.81
C ARG A 41 6.55 -13.06 -24.99
N ILE A 42 7.85 -13.22 -24.71
CA ILE A 42 8.89 -13.28 -25.72
C ILE A 42 9.52 -14.67 -25.66
N LYS A 43 9.53 -15.39 -26.79
CA LYS A 43 10.11 -16.74 -26.91
C LYS A 43 9.59 -17.75 -25.85
N GLY A 44 8.34 -17.62 -25.44
CA GLY A 44 7.71 -18.51 -24.45
C GLY A 44 7.88 -18.08 -23.00
N GLU A 45 8.77 -17.12 -22.71
CA GLU A 45 9.04 -16.57 -21.39
C GLU A 45 8.23 -15.28 -21.13
N THR A 46 7.72 -15.14 -19.92
CA THR A 46 6.99 -13.92 -19.49
C THR A 46 8.00 -12.89 -18.99
N VAL A 47 8.09 -11.79 -19.72
CA VAL A 47 8.92 -10.64 -19.36
C VAL A 47 8.04 -9.46 -18.95
N VAL A 48 8.52 -8.66 -18.02
CA VAL A 48 7.80 -7.55 -17.38
C VAL A 48 8.57 -6.26 -17.65
N ASP A 49 7.84 -5.18 -17.87
CA ASP A 49 8.39 -3.84 -18.10
C ASP A 49 9.15 -3.31 -16.86
N GLU A 50 10.43 -3.01 -17.01
CA GLU A 50 11.32 -2.59 -15.93
C GLU A 50 10.95 -1.22 -15.36
N GLU A 51 10.49 -0.30 -16.21
CA GLU A 51 10.10 1.06 -15.77
C GLU A 51 8.93 0.97 -14.78
N LYS A 52 7.91 0.17 -15.10
CA LYS A 52 6.78 -0.07 -14.19
C LYS A 52 7.19 -0.83 -12.93
N VAL A 53 8.14 -1.76 -13.03
CA VAL A 53 8.64 -2.47 -11.85
C VAL A 53 9.34 -1.50 -10.91
N ASN A 54 10.22 -0.63 -11.42
CA ASN A 54 10.86 0.41 -10.62
C ASN A 54 9.85 1.43 -10.08
N GLU A 55 8.82 1.77 -10.83
CA GLU A 55 7.74 2.66 -10.36
C GLU A 55 6.94 2.03 -9.21
N ILE A 56 6.75 0.70 -9.20
CA ILE A 56 6.09 -0.02 -8.11
C ILE A 56 7.04 -0.21 -6.92
N VAL A 57 8.33 -0.48 -7.15
CA VAL A 57 9.35 -0.53 -6.09
C VAL A 57 9.50 0.83 -5.42
N SER A 58 9.43 1.92 -6.20
CA SER A 58 9.54 3.29 -5.71
C SER A 58 8.26 3.82 -5.05
N LYS A 59 7.13 3.10 -5.14
CA LYS A 59 5.94 3.47 -4.36
C LYS A 59 6.22 3.14 -2.90
N PRO A 60 6.23 4.15 -2.00
CA PRO A 60 6.49 3.90 -0.59
C PRO A 60 5.43 2.94 -0.07
N LYS A 61 5.88 1.78 0.42
CA LYS A 61 5.01 0.87 1.16
C LYS A 61 4.58 1.57 2.44
N LYS A 62 3.45 1.15 3.01
CA LYS A 62 2.97 1.75 4.28
C LYS A 62 4.03 1.69 5.39
N GLU A 63 4.82 0.62 5.37
CA GLU A 63 5.88 0.32 6.33
C GLU A 63 7.05 1.33 6.28
N ASP A 64 7.25 1.99 5.14
CA ASP A 64 8.33 2.96 4.95
C ASP A 64 7.96 4.40 5.35
N LEU A 65 6.67 4.66 5.62
CA LEU A 65 6.19 5.98 6.02
C LEU A 65 6.64 6.30 7.45
N GLU A 66 7.19 7.49 7.66
CA GLU A 66 7.55 7.99 9.00
C GLU A 66 6.33 8.02 9.94
N GLU A 67 5.15 8.31 9.38
CA GLU A 67 3.87 8.24 10.07
C GLU A 67 3.48 6.83 10.54
N TYR A 68 4.06 5.78 9.97
CA TYR A 68 3.88 4.40 10.44
C TYR A 68 4.93 4.04 11.51
N LYS A 69 6.16 4.55 11.35
CA LYS A 69 7.26 4.36 12.31
C LYS A 69 6.99 5.01 13.66
N GLN A 70 6.22 6.10 13.73
CA GLN A 70 5.80 6.68 15.02
C GLN A 70 5.02 5.68 15.90
N PHE A 71 4.31 4.74 15.28
CA PHE A 71 3.54 3.69 15.95
C PHE A 71 4.31 2.38 16.12
N ALA A 72 5.62 2.36 15.83
CA ALA A 72 6.45 1.17 15.98
C ALA A 72 6.48 0.65 17.44
N HIS A 73 6.21 1.51 18.43
CA HIS A 73 6.08 1.09 19.83
C HIS A 73 4.87 0.19 20.09
N LEU A 74 3.87 0.18 19.20
CA LEU A 74 2.67 -0.68 19.26
C LEU A 74 2.82 -1.91 18.35
N ALA A 75 3.99 -2.10 17.73
CA ALA A 75 4.25 -3.20 16.82
C ALA A 75 4.16 -4.54 17.56
N GLY A 76 3.27 -5.42 17.12
CA GLY A 76 3.08 -6.75 17.71
C GLY A 76 2.14 -6.77 18.92
N GLU A 77 1.61 -5.62 19.35
CA GLU A 77 0.50 -5.59 20.30
C GLU A 77 -0.80 -6.01 19.61
N LYS A 78 -1.56 -6.86 20.30
CA LYS A 78 -2.86 -7.34 19.84
C LYS A 78 -3.97 -6.58 20.54
N ILE A 79 -4.84 -5.95 19.75
CA ILE A 79 -6.03 -5.26 20.25
C ILE A 79 -7.26 -5.86 19.59
N TRP A 80 -8.31 -6.15 20.36
CA TRP A 80 -9.54 -6.64 19.74
C TRP A 80 -10.37 -5.49 19.15
N THR A 81 -11.22 -5.79 18.17
CA THR A 81 -11.97 -4.76 17.42
C THR A 81 -12.79 -3.80 18.29
N SER A 82 -13.47 -4.30 19.33
CA SER A 82 -14.30 -3.47 20.21
C SER A 82 -13.52 -2.56 21.17
N GLU A 83 -12.29 -2.93 21.54
CA GLU A 83 -11.41 -2.14 22.39
C GLU A 83 -10.70 -1.09 21.55
N ALA A 84 -10.24 -1.46 20.35
CA ALA A 84 -9.76 -0.49 19.36
C ALA A 84 -10.81 0.60 19.08
N ALA A 85 -12.07 0.22 18.90
CA ALA A 85 -13.16 1.18 18.67
C ALA A 85 -13.33 2.17 19.83
N ARG A 86 -13.16 1.72 21.07
CA ARG A 86 -13.27 2.58 22.27
C ARG A 86 -12.02 3.42 22.50
N LYS A 87 -10.84 2.82 22.33
CA LYS A 87 -9.54 3.46 22.56
C LYS A 87 -9.28 4.60 21.57
N TYR A 88 -9.66 4.40 20.31
CA TYR A 88 -9.43 5.35 19.23
C TYR A 88 -10.68 6.13 18.79
N ASP A 89 -11.81 5.96 19.49
CA ASP A 89 -13.09 6.59 19.17
C ASP A 89 -13.51 6.43 17.69
N ILE A 90 -13.35 5.22 17.16
CA ILE A 90 -13.73 4.86 15.79
C ILE A 90 -14.88 3.87 15.80
N HIS A 91 -15.88 4.12 14.97
CA HIS A 91 -17.01 3.22 14.80
C HIS A 91 -16.55 1.82 14.35
N GLN A 92 -17.04 0.76 15.01
CA GLN A 92 -16.61 -0.62 14.76
C GLN A 92 -16.76 -1.06 13.29
N GLN A 93 -17.79 -0.56 12.58
CA GLN A 93 -17.96 -0.85 11.15
C GLN A 93 -16.81 -0.30 10.29
N THR A 94 -16.22 0.85 10.67
CA THR A 94 -15.08 1.43 9.96
C THR A 94 -13.86 0.55 10.09
N LEU A 95 -13.57 0.07 11.31
CA LEU A 95 -12.50 -0.89 11.56
C LEU A 95 -12.73 -2.19 10.78
N SER A 96 -13.95 -2.75 10.82
CA SER A 96 -14.29 -3.96 10.06
C SER A 96 -14.06 -3.80 8.56
N ARG A 97 -14.42 -2.64 7.99
CA ARG A 97 -14.16 -2.32 6.57
C ARG A 97 -12.67 -2.22 6.26
N TRP A 98 -11.87 -1.62 7.14
CA TRP A 98 -10.41 -1.54 6.95
C TRP A 98 -9.75 -2.91 7.01
N VAL A 99 -10.22 -3.77 7.90
CA VAL A 99 -9.75 -5.15 8.00
C VAL A 99 -10.14 -5.95 6.75
N GLN A 100 -11.39 -5.82 6.27
CA GLN A 100 -11.82 -6.47 5.02
C GLN A 100 -11.07 -5.96 3.79
N ALA A 101 -10.71 -4.67 3.77
CA ALA A 101 -9.88 -4.07 2.72
C ALA A 101 -8.39 -4.47 2.81
N GLY A 102 -7.99 -5.19 3.86
CA GLY A 102 -6.60 -5.59 4.09
C GLY A 102 -5.69 -4.45 4.54
N TYR A 103 -6.26 -3.38 5.11
CA TYR A 103 -5.46 -2.27 5.63
C TYR A 103 -4.84 -2.57 6.99
N ILE A 104 -5.55 -3.36 7.79
CA ILE A 104 -5.17 -3.79 9.13
C ILE A 104 -5.01 -5.31 9.10
N GLN A 105 -3.89 -5.80 9.60
CA GLN A 105 -3.65 -7.23 9.71
C GLN A 105 -4.41 -7.83 10.91
N LYS A 106 -5.12 -8.93 10.65
CA LYS A 106 -5.66 -9.80 11.70
C LYS A 106 -4.51 -10.67 12.22
N ILE A 107 -4.28 -10.63 13.53
CA ILE A 107 -3.27 -11.46 14.19
C ILE A 107 -3.86 -12.82 14.54
N ASP A 108 -5.05 -12.83 15.14
CA ASP A 108 -5.67 -14.06 15.65
C ASP A 108 -7.20 -13.90 15.72
N SER A 109 -7.91 -15.02 15.83
CA SER A 109 -9.36 -15.04 16.04
C SER A 109 -9.75 -16.13 17.02
N ASP A 110 -10.43 -15.73 18.10
CA ASP A 110 -10.92 -16.64 19.15
C ASP A 110 -12.42 -16.99 18.93
N GLY A 111 -12.84 -17.05 17.66
CA GLY A 111 -14.23 -17.25 17.22
C GLY A 111 -15.16 -16.05 17.48
N TYR A 112 -15.18 -15.54 18.71
CA TYR A 112 -15.98 -14.38 19.12
C TYR A 112 -15.22 -13.05 19.00
N LYS A 113 -13.89 -13.09 19.09
CA LYS A 113 -13.03 -11.89 19.08
C LYS A 113 -12.02 -11.97 17.95
N ASN A 114 -11.94 -10.88 17.19
CA ASN A 114 -10.89 -10.68 16.19
C ASN A 114 -9.80 -9.80 16.79
N TYR A 115 -8.58 -10.34 16.90
CA TYR A 115 -7.40 -9.61 17.32
C TYR A 115 -6.73 -8.97 16.10
N LEU A 116 -6.50 -7.67 16.21
CA LEU A 116 -5.90 -6.84 15.18
C LEU A 116 -4.54 -6.34 15.65
N ASN A 117 -3.65 -6.05 14.71
CA ASN A 117 -2.40 -5.36 15.02
C ASN A 117 -2.69 -3.91 15.43
N GLU A 118 -2.30 -3.54 16.64
CA GLU A 118 -2.56 -2.21 17.19
C GLU A 118 -1.83 -1.11 16.41
N GLN A 119 -0.61 -1.37 15.95
CA GLN A 119 0.14 -0.42 15.12
C GLN A 119 -0.62 -0.05 13.84
N ASP A 120 -1.18 -1.03 13.15
CA ASP A 120 -1.95 -0.81 11.92
C ASP A 120 -3.22 0.00 12.21
N VAL A 121 -3.89 -0.29 13.34
CA VAL A 121 -5.08 0.45 13.78
C VAL A 121 -4.71 1.91 14.07
N ALA A 122 -3.68 2.16 14.86
CA ALA A 122 -3.25 3.51 15.25
C ALA A 122 -2.88 4.35 14.02
N TYR A 123 -2.16 3.74 13.06
CA TYR A 123 -1.84 4.38 11.80
C TYR A 123 -3.10 4.71 10.99
N CYS A 124 -4.01 3.76 10.82
CA CYS A 124 -5.27 4.01 10.10
C CYS A 124 -6.12 5.09 10.78
N VAL A 125 -6.14 5.13 12.10
CA VAL A 125 -6.81 6.18 12.87
C VAL A 125 -6.20 7.53 12.53
N ALA A 126 -4.89 7.70 12.67
CA ALA A 126 -4.20 8.96 12.42
C ALA A 126 -4.46 9.50 11.00
N VAL A 127 -4.41 8.62 10.00
CA VAL A 127 -4.73 8.97 8.60
C VAL A 127 -6.20 9.36 8.43
N TYR A 128 -7.10 8.63 9.09
CA TYR A 128 -8.52 8.90 9.05
C TYR A 128 -8.84 10.26 9.70
N GLU A 129 -8.25 10.57 10.85
CA GLU A 129 -8.43 11.84 11.57
C GLU A 129 -8.05 13.05 10.72
N LYS A 130 -6.88 13.00 10.08
CA LYS A 130 -6.40 14.06 9.16
C LYS A 130 -7.37 14.30 7.99
N ARG A 131 -8.15 13.28 7.59
CA ARG A 131 -8.98 13.29 6.38
C ARG A 131 -10.49 13.17 6.68
N LYS A 132 -10.93 13.33 7.94
CA LYS A 132 -12.35 13.23 8.32
C LYS A 132 -13.21 14.15 7.43
N GLY A 133 -14.29 13.60 6.87
CA GLY A 133 -15.23 14.33 6.00
C GLY A 133 -16.13 13.43 5.16
N VAL A 134 -17.37 13.87 4.94
CA VAL A 134 -18.36 13.13 4.13
C VAL A 134 -17.88 13.00 2.69
N GLY A 135 -17.94 11.78 2.13
CA GLY A 135 -17.56 11.51 0.74
C GLY A 135 -16.06 11.51 0.44
N LYS A 136 -15.19 11.67 1.45
CA LYS A 136 -13.73 11.67 1.28
C LYS A 136 -13.16 10.26 1.42
N ARG A 137 -12.35 9.85 0.44
CA ARG A 137 -11.63 8.57 0.47
C ARG A 137 -10.35 8.74 1.30
N ALA A 138 -10.24 8.01 2.41
CA ALA A 138 -9.08 8.08 3.31
C ALA A 138 -7.90 7.22 2.85
N PHE A 139 -8.16 6.09 2.17
CA PHE A 139 -7.13 5.11 1.81
C PHE A 139 -7.17 4.72 0.33
N ASN A 140 -5.98 4.44 -0.23
CA ASN A 140 -5.80 3.75 -1.50
C ASN A 140 -6.06 2.24 -1.35
N LYS A 141 -6.18 1.50 -2.47
CA LYS A 141 -6.35 0.04 -2.44
C LYS A 141 -5.16 -0.65 -1.75
N ASP A 142 -3.98 -0.05 -1.86
CA ASP A 142 -2.75 -0.49 -1.19
C ASP A 142 -2.71 -0.12 0.30
N GLY A 143 -3.74 0.59 0.79
CA GLY A 143 -3.95 1.06 2.15
C GLY A 143 -2.98 2.16 2.63
N THR A 144 -2.25 2.77 1.71
CA THR A 144 -1.57 4.05 1.93
C THR A 144 -2.61 5.17 2.04
N PRO A 145 -2.26 6.31 2.69
CA PRO A 145 -3.13 7.47 2.77
C PRO A 145 -3.44 7.92 1.34
N TYR A 146 -4.72 8.14 1.04
CA TYR A 146 -5.11 8.62 -0.29
C TYR A 146 -4.60 10.05 -0.48
N LYS A 147 -3.46 10.26 -1.14
CA LYS A 147 -2.99 11.63 -1.44
C LYS A 147 -3.84 12.25 -2.55
N THR A 148 -4.40 13.42 -2.29
CA THR A 148 -5.07 14.20 -3.34
C THR A 148 -4.05 14.79 -4.29
N LYS A 149 -4.43 15.10 -5.54
CA LYS A 149 -3.53 15.76 -6.51
C LYS A 149 -2.93 17.08 -5.99
N ALA A 150 -3.63 17.76 -5.08
CA ALA A 150 -3.15 18.99 -4.47
C ALA A 150 -2.00 18.76 -3.45
N GLU A 151 -2.08 17.67 -2.67
CA GLU A 151 -1.04 17.33 -1.69
C GLU A 151 0.23 16.77 -2.35
N LEU A 152 0.08 15.98 -3.41
CA LEU A 152 1.23 15.52 -4.22
C LEU A 152 2.00 16.70 -4.83
N LYS A 153 1.27 17.72 -5.29
CA LYS A 153 1.83 18.95 -5.85
C LYS A 153 2.45 19.88 -4.80
N ALA A 154 2.12 19.69 -3.51
CA ALA A 154 2.71 20.42 -2.40
C ALA A 154 4.03 19.77 -1.96
N GLU A 155 4.08 18.44 -1.87
CA GLU A 155 5.32 17.69 -1.59
C GLU A 155 6.36 17.82 -2.72
N GLU A 156 5.93 17.96 -3.98
CA GLU A 156 6.84 18.25 -5.10
C GLU A 156 7.49 19.64 -4.98
N LYS A 157 6.80 20.62 -4.39
CA LYS A 157 7.35 21.97 -4.16
C LYS A 157 8.33 22.02 -3.00
N GLU A 158 8.08 21.27 -1.93
CA GLU A 158 8.99 21.23 -0.76
C GLU A 158 10.32 20.49 -1.03
N LYS A 159 10.43 19.75 -2.13
CA LYS A 159 11.68 19.10 -2.56
C LYS A 159 12.51 19.94 -3.54
N GLU A 160 12.00 21.10 -3.97
CA GLU A 160 12.63 21.96 -4.97
C GLU A 160 13.16 23.29 -4.38
N ASP A 161 12.94 23.53 -3.07
CA ASP A 161 13.51 24.62 -2.27
C ASP A 161 14.65 24.09 -1.35
#